data_AF-A0A9X6ZWQ3-F1
#
_entry.id   AF-A0A9X6ZWQ3-F1
#
_cell.length_a   1.000
_cell.length_b   1.000
_cell.length_c   1.000
_cell.angle_alpha   90.00
_cell.angle_beta   90.00
_cell.angle_gamma   90.00
#
_symmetry.space_group_name_H-M   'P 1'
#
loop_
_entity.id
_entity.type
_entity.pdbx_description
1 polymer ?
#
loop_
_entity_poly.entity_id
_entity_poly.type
_entity_poly.pdbx_seq_one_letter_code
_entity_poly.pdbx_strand_id
1 'polypeptide(L)' 'MGKLNFTFNHIQKDYIQMLAGRKRPSWAPVKRNLVKAPHRPGAFFMNTETQER' A
#
# COMPACT_ATOMS: atom_id res chain seq x y z
N MET A 1 -9.12 -14.31 -20.12
CA MET A 1 -8.44 -13.83 -18.91
C MET A 1 -7.00 -14.34 -18.93
N GLY A 2 -6.00 -13.45 -19.04
CA GLY A 2 -4.60 -13.88 -19.09
C GLY A 2 -4.14 -14.39 -17.72
N LYS A 3 -3.45 -15.54 -17.69
CA LYS A 3 -2.79 -16.05 -16.48
C LYS A 3 -1.71 -15.05 -16.06
N LEU A 4 -1.81 -14.53 -14.84
CA LEU A 4 -0.83 -13.58 -14.29
C LEU A 4 0.27 -14.38 -13.58
N ASN A 5 1.48 -14.32 -14.12
CA ASN A 5 2.65 -15.01 -13.58
C ASN A 5 3.30 -14.17 -12.47
N PHE A 6 3.82 -14.83 -11.44
CA PHE A 6 4.55 -14.21 -10.33
C PHE A 6 5.99 -14.71 -10.29
N THR A 7 6.94 -13.78 -10.27
CA THR A 7 8.37 -14.07 -10.16
C THR A 7 8.90 -13.49 -8.86
N PHE A 8 9.60 -14.32 -8.08
CA PHE A 8 10.29 -13.90 -6.87
C PHE A 8 11.70 -14.47 -6.87
N ASN A 9 12.69 -13.62 -6.62
CA ASN A 9 14.10 -14.01 -6.66
C ASN A 9 14.48 -14.75 -7.97
N HIS A 10 14.01 -14.24 -9.11
CA HIS A 10 14.23 -14.85 -10.44
C HIS A 10 13.61 -16.22 -10.67
N ILE A 11 12.83 -16.75 -9.71
CA ILE A 11 12.14 -18.03 -9.84
C ILE A 11 10.67 -17.78 -10.16
N GLN A 12 10.17 -18.48 -11.17
CA GLN A 12 8.77 -18.52 -11.55
C GLN A 12 8.27 -19.96 -11.43
N LYS A 13 7.03 -20.12 -10.94
CA LYS A 13 6.40 -21.43 -10.73
C LYS A 13 5.02 -21.42 -11.36
N ASP A 14 4.75 -22.38 -12.23
CA ASP A 14 3.53 -22.43 -13.06
C ASP A 14 2.25 -22.68 -12.25
N TYR A 15 2.40 -23.24 -11.05
CA TYR A 15 1.31 -23.48 -10.10
C TYR A 15 1.07 -22.32 -9.13
N ILE A 16 1.95 -21.31 -9.09
CA ILE A 16 1.75 -20.13 -8.26
C ILE A 16 1.01 -19.09 -9.10
N GLN A 17 -0.28 -18.98 -8.82
CA GLN A 17 -1.16 -18.02 -9.49
C GLN A 17 -1.48 -16.87 -8.53
N MET A 18 -1.43 -15.65 -9.06
CA MET A 18 -1.75 -14.47 -8.27
C MET A 18 -3.28 -14.36 -8.14
N LEU A 19 -3.81 -14.64 -6.95
CA LEU A 19 -5.26 -14.67 -6.69
C LEU A 19 -5.92 -13.28 -6.68
N ALA A 20 -5.16 -12.24 -6.33
CA ALA A 20 -5.63 -10.85 -6.31
C ALA A 20 -4.91 -10.02 -7.38
N GLY A 21 -5.66 -9.22 -8.14
CA GLY A 21 -5.13 -8.43 -9.26
C GLY A 21 -4.05 -7.41 -8.84
N ARG A 22 -3.26 -6.98 -9.82
CA ARG A 22 -2.16 -6.01 -9.67
C ARG A 22 -2.63 -4.57 -9.44
N LYS A 23 -3.75 -4.32 -8.74
CA LYS A 23 -4.19 -2.95 -8.37
C LYS A 23 -3.35 -2.45 -7.19
N ARG A 24 -2.04 -2.37 -7.38
CA ARG A 24 -1.16 -1.64 -6.48
C ARG A 24 -1.00 -0.24 -7.06
N PRO A 25 -1.29 0.82 -6.29
CA PRO A 25 -1.01 2.18 -6.74
C PRO A 25 0.50 2.33 -7.03
N SER A 26 0.85 3.24 -7.94
CA SER A 26 2.26 3.49 -8.29
C SER A 26 3.06 4.07 -7.13
N TRP A 27 2.39 4.62 -6.11
CA TRP A 27 3.00 5.28 -4.95
C TRP A 27 2.81 4.45 -3.68
N ALA A 28 3.82 4.48 -2.80
CA ALA A 28 3.72 3.88 -1.47
C ALA A 28 2.58 4.55 -0.68
N PRO A 29 1.82 3.78 0.12
CA PRO A 29 0.75 4.34 0.92
C PRO A 29 1.31 5.30 1.97
N VAL A 30 0.68 6.47 2.08
CA VAL A 30 1.08 7.53 3.01
C VAL A 30 0.02 7.65 4.10
N LYS A 31 0.43 7.50 5.35
CA LYS A 31 -0.41 7.73 6.52
C LYS A 31 0.02 9.04 7.19
N ARG A 32 -0.94 9.96 7.41
CA ARG A 32 -0.68 11.22 8.11
C ARG A 32 -1.32 11.15 9.49
N ASN A 33 -0.54 11.35 10.54
CA ASN A 33 -1.08 11.41 11.89
C ASN A 33 -1.44 12.85 12.23
N LEU A 34 -2.71 13.03 12.58
CA LEU A 34 -3.31 14.32 12.87
C LEU A 34 -3.89 14.28 14.28
N VAL A 35 -3.57 15.26 15.11
CA VAL A 35 -4.11 15.39 16.48
C VAL A 35 -5.28 16.38 16.46
N LYS A 36 -6.44 15.94 16.91
CA LYS A 36 -7.62 16.79 17.06
C LYS A 36 -7.75 17.23 18.51
N ALA A 37 -7.82 18.54 18.74
CA ALA A 37 -8.08 19.10 20.06
C ALA A 37 -9.58 19.39 20.22
N PRO A 38 -10.15 19.18 21.43
CA PRO A 38 -11.54 19.55 21.70
C PRO A 38 -11.73 21.07 21.55
N HIS A 39 -12.92 21.48 21.10
CA HIS A 39 -13.31 22.89 20.90
C HIS A 39 -12.44 23.69 19.91
N ARG A 40 -11.62 23.03 19.09
CA ARG A 40 -10.83 23.69 18.03
C ARG A 40 -11.14 23.08 16.66
N PRO A 41 -11.50 23.88 15.65
CA PRO A 41 -11.68 23.38 14.30
C PRO A 41 -10.34 22.96 13.69
N GLY A 42 -10.36 21.87 12.92
CA GLY A 42 -9.17 21.32 12.26
C GLY A 42 -8.41 20.29 13.11
N ALA A 43 -7.20 19.95 12.65
CA ALA A 43 -6.29 19.05 13.32
C ALA A 43 -4.84 19.51 13.14
N PHE A 44 -3.99 19.24 14.13
CA PHE A 44 -2.57 19.53 14.08
C PHE A 44 -1.84 18.38 13.40
N PHE A 45 -0.98 18.74 12.45
CA PHE A 45 -0.09 17.77 11.81
C PHE A 45 1.02 17.36 12.78
N MET A 46 1.15 16.05 13.02
CA MET A 46 2.22 15.51 13.85
C MET A 46 3.36 14.98 13.00
N ASN A 47 3.06 14.02 12.11
CA ASN A 47 4.05 13.41 11.23
C ASN A 47 3.36 12.72 10.04
N THR A 48 4.18 12.38 9.05
CA THR A 48 3.80 11.54 7.92
C THR A 48 4.63 10.27 7.97
N GLU A 49 3.96 9.12 7.88
CA GLU A 49 4.56 7.80 7.82
C GLU A 49 4.31 7.22 6.43
N THR A 50 5.38 6.75 5.80
CA THR A 50 5.31 5.99 4.55
C THR A 50 5.35 4.52 4.91
N GLN A 51 4.29 3.79 4.54
CA GLN A 51 4.24 2.34 4.77
C GLN A 51 5.09 1.60 3.73
N GLU A 52 5.58 0.43 4.12
CA GLU A 52 6.31 -0.46 3.23
C GLU A 52 5.44 -0.90 2.04
N ARG A 53 6.11 -1.20 0.92
CA ARG A 53 5.49 -1.51 -0.37
C ARG A 53 5.45 -3.00 -0.67
#